data_AF-A0A8J7F1B2-F1
#
_entry.id   AF-A0A8J7F1B2-F1
#
_cell.length_a   1.000
_cell.length_b   1.000
_cell.length_c   1.000
_cell.angle_alpha   90.00
_cell.angle_beta   90.00
_cell.angle_gamma   90.00
#
_symmetry.space_group_name_H-M   'P 1'
#
loop_
_entity.id
_entity.type
_entity.pdbx_description
1 polymer ?
#
loop_
_entity_poly.entity_id
_entity_poly.type
_entity_poly.pdbx_seq_one_letter_code
_entity_poly.pdbx_strand_id
1 'polypeptide(L)'
;MSNYNPWVKPLNRQITEELPMEGKVEYEDIDCGCDVLSSLLYTLFQQNWHQVELGHIAQGGVLELEFTNPPKICILYDGYLTVVTEGWHLHLCIDETFGGPNNQTPLELRKQRRISRAAFYRRFNAAGKLRSWGIELWNGTGENVMTIFLPNPLIDGENLLPEGKPNLSKLALYQELRDIYVLGKKPMPFTQNPLKRAYISVCTSGRCLPSRNWQPTYEALKNAVEKAGLDIEVRTSGCLEVCKLGPVVFNSQDRTWYTRVQPEVAQSIVDKHLVQGNKVTEYLYPPQ
;
A
#
# COMPACT_ATOMS: atom_id res chain seq x y z
N MET A 1 11.99 -2.17 17.24
CA MET A 1 12.53 -1.81 15.91
C MET A 1 12.26 -2.99 15.00
N SER A 2 11.53 -2.81 13.89
CA SER A 2 11.40 -3.90 12.92
C SER A 2 12.77 -4.09 12.27
N ASN A 3 13.21 -5.34 12.13
CA ASN A 3 14.42 -5.67 11.39
C ASN A 3 14.12 -5.56 9.89
N TYR A 4 13.96 -4.33 9.38
CA TYR A 4 13.81 -4.08 7.96
C TYR A 4 15.08 -4.54 7.25
N ASN A 5 14.94 -5.48 6.32
CA ASN A 5 16.05 -5.92 5.49
C ASN A 5 15.91 -5.26 4.10
N PRO A 6 16.85 -4.39 3.69
CA PRO A 6 16.78 -3.74 2.39
C PRO A 6 17.06 -4.71 1.23
N TRP A 7 17.55 -5.92 1.50
CA TRP A 7 17.81 -6.92 0.46
C TRP A 7 16.66 -7.90 0.34
N VAL A 8 16.11 -8.01 -0.86
CA VAL A 8 15.14 -9.07 -1.17
C VAL A 8 15.86 -10.41 -1.27
N LYS A 9 15.17 -11.49 -0.89
CA LYS A 9 15.61 -12.86 -1.18
C LYS A 9 14.96 -13.31 -2.50
N PRO A 10 15.74 -13.51 -3.58
CA PRO A 10 15.17 -13.96 -4.86
C PRO A 10 14.44 -15.28 -4.71
N LEU A 11 13.23 -15.39 -5.26
CA LEU A 11 12.46 -16.63 -5.26
C LEU A 11 12.94 -17.61 -6.35
N ASN A 12 13.61 -17.11 -7.40
CA ASN A 12 14.08 -17.88 -8.55
C ASN A 12 12.98 -18.74 -9.21
N ARG A 13 11.73 -18.28 -9.14
CA ARG A 13 10.57 -18.97 -9.69
C ARG A 13 10.10 -18.26 -10.95
N GLN A 14 10.23 -18.95 -12.08
CA GLN A 14 9.75 -18.50 -13.37
C GLN A 14 8.63 -19.42 -13.85
N ILE A 15 7.57 -18.84 -14.39
CA ILE A 15 6.39 -19.56 -14.89
C ILE A 15 6.08 -19.04 -16.28
N THR A 16 5.78 -19.93 -17.22
CA THR A 16 5.32 -19.58 -18.55
C THR A 16 3.92 -20.11 -18.75
N GLU A 17 2.99 -19.26 -19.18
CA GLU A 17 1.60 -19.63 -19.47
C GLU A 17 1.28 -19.28 -20.92
N GLU A 18 0.62 -20.21 -21.62
CA GLU A 18 0.12 -20.00 -22.98
C GLU A 18 -1.18 -19.20 -22.96
N LEU A 19 -1.31 -18.24 -23.87
CA LEU A 19 -2.49 -17.38 -24.01
C LEU A 19 -3.43 -17.96 -25.07
N PRO A 20 -4.77 -17.79 -24.92
CA PRO A 20 -5.78 -18.38 -25.82
C PRO A 20 -5.69 -18.01 -27.31
N MET A 21 -4.94 -16.97 -27.70
CA MET A 21 -4.84 -16.47 -29.08
C MET A 21 -3.42 -16.56 -29.66
N GLU A 22 -2.71 -17.66 -29.36
CA GLU A 22 -1.33 -17.90 -29.79
C GLU A 22 -0.36 -16.82 -29.27
N GLY A 23 0.09 -16.98 -28.02
CA GLY A 23 1.05 -16.11 -27.38
C GLY A 23 1.38 -16.66 -26.01
N LYS A 24 2.32 -16.05 -25.30
CA LYS A 24 2.67 -16.50 -23.95
C LYS A 24 2.92 -15.34 -23.02
N VAL A 25 2.77 -15.60 -21.73
CA VAL A 25 3.22 -14.71 -20.67
C VAL A 25 4.29 -15.44 -19.85
N GLU A 26 5.39 -14.75 -19.60
CA GLU A 26 6.45 -15.21 -18.69
C GLU A 26 6.36 -14.39 -17.41
N TYR A 27 6.24 -15.07 -16.28
CA TYR A 27 6.20 -14.51 -14.94
C TYR A 27 7.50 -14.79 -14.19
N GLU A 28 7.94 -13.82 -13.39
CA GLU A 28 9.02 -13.96 -12.43
C GLU A 28 8.50 -13.52 -11.07
N ASP A 29 8.30 -14.49 -10.18
CA ASP A 29 7.67 -14.26 -8.88
C ASP A 29 8.61 -13.48 -7.95
N ILE A 30 8.03 -12.59 -7.15
CA ILE A 30 8.71 -11.81 -6.10
C ILE A 30 8.17 -12.16 -4.72
N ASP A 31 8.95 -11.84 -3.69
CA ASP A 31 8.53 -11.98 -2.29
C ASP A 31 7.32 -11.07 -2.00
N CYS A 32 6.24 -11.66 -1.48
CA CYS A 32 5.02 -10.97 -1.06
C CYS A 32 5.06 -10.46 0.39
N GLY A 33 6.21 -10.58 1.06
CA GLY A 33 6.46 -9.99 2.36
C GLY A 33 6.17 -8.48 2.34
N CYS A 34 5.56 -7.98 3.42
CA CYS A 34 5.10 -6.60 3.48
C CYS A 34 6.23 -5.59 3.23
N ASP A 35 7.45 -5.85 3.68
CA ASP A 35 8.60 -4.95 3.44
C ASP A 35 8.92 -4.80 1.95
N VAL A 36 8.86 -5.91 1.20
CA VAL A 36 9.13 -5.93 -0.23
C VAL A 36 8.00 -5.27 -1.00
N LEU A 37 6.74 -5.68 -0.76
CA LEU A 37 5.58 -5.09 -1.44
C LEU A 37 5.43 -3.61 -1.11
N SER A 38 5.64 -3.22 0.14
CA SER A 38 5.53 -1.81 0.55
C SER A 38 6.57 -0.95 -0.15
N SER A 39 7.83 -1.42 -0.22
CA SER A 39 8.91 -0.70 -0.89
C SER A 39 8.64 -0.57 -2.39
N LEU A 40 8.25 -1.66 -3.05
CA LEU A 40 7.92 -1.67 -4.48
C LEU A 40 6.76 -0.72 -4.80
N LEU A 41 5.64 -0.86 -4.08
CA LEU A 41 4.44 -0.08 -4.36
C LEU A 41 4.63 1.40 -3.99
N TYR A 42 5.40 1.71 -2.96
CA TYR A 42 5.78 3.09 -2.66
C TYR A 42 6.66 3.68 -3.77
N THR A 43 7.67 2.95 -4.24
CA THR A 43 8.50 3.39 -5.39
C THR A 43 7.65 3.64 -6.64
N LEU A 44 6.66 2.79 -6.91
CA LEU A 44 5.76 2.97 -8.06
C LEU A 44 4.85 4.19 -7.86
N PHE A 45 4.14 4.29 -6.74
CA PHE A 45 3.07 5.27 -6.56
C PHE A 45 3.50 6.63 -6.02
N GLN A 46 4.70 6.76 -5.44
CA GLN A 46 5.21 8.05 -4.96
C GLN A 46 6.36 8.57 -5.83
N GLN A 47 7.22 7.69 -6.35
CA GLN A 47 8.41 8.10 -7.10
C GLN A 47 8.22 8.00 -8.63
N ASN A 48 7.40 7.05 -9.11
CA ASN A 48 7.28 6.74 -10.54
C ASN A 48 5.83 6.77 -11.06
N TRP A 49 4.92 7.46 -10.36
CA TRP A 49 3.48 7.45 -10.67
C TRP A 49 3.18 7.89 -12.11
N HIS A 50 3.97 8.80 -12.67
CA HIS A 50 3.82 9.35 -14.02
C HIS A 50 4.27 8.38 -15.14
N GLN A 51 4.81 7.22 -14.79
CA GLN A 51 5.29 6.20 -15.73
C GLN A 51 4.45 4.93 -15.72
N VAL A 52 3.47 4.82 -14.81
CA VAL A 52 2.75 3.57 -14.57
C VAL A 52 1.25 3.79 -14.61
N GLU A 53 0.55 2.76 -15.06
CA GLU A 53 -0.90 2.70 -15.10
C GLU A 53 -1.38 1.48 -14.30
N LEU A 54 -2.61 1.55 -13.81
CA LEU A 54 -3.23 0.49 -13.03
C LEU A 54 -4.36 -0.15 -13.79
N GLY A 55 -4.38 -1.47 -13.81
CA GLY A 55 -5.42 -2.27 -14.43
C GLY A 55 -6.10 -3.19 -13.41
N HIS A 56 -7.40 -3.37 -13.57
CA HIS A 56 -8.09 -4.54 -13.07
C HIS A 56 -8.76 -5.25 -14.25
N ILE A 57 -8.32 -6.47 -14.51
CA ILE A 57 -8.80 -7.30 -15.62
C ILE A 57 -9.60 -8.44 -15.02
N ALA A 58 -10.90 -8.42 -15.26
CA ALA A 58 -11.80 -9.52 -14.94
C ALA A 58 -12.35 -10.10 -16.25
N GLN A 59 -12.81 -11.36 -16.22
CA GLN A 59 -13.43 -11.94 -17.41
C GLN A 59 -14.66 -11.10 -17.81
N GLY A 60 -14.61 -10.54 -19.02
CA GLY A 60 -15.68 -9.68 -19.56
C GLY A 60 -15.58 -8.20 -19.18
N GLY A 61 -14.54 -7.74 -18.49
CA GLY A 61 -14.38 -6.34 -18.13
C GLY A 61 -12.94 -5.92 -17.83
N VAL A 62 -12.58 -4.72 -18.28
CA VAL A 62 -11.28 -4.11 -18.00
C VAL A 62 -11.51 -2.71 -17.47
N LEU A 63 -10.83 -2.38 -16.37
CA LEU A 63 -10.71 -1.02 -15.86
C LEU A 63 -9.23 -0.65 -15.87
N GLU A 64 -8.91 0.48 -16.49
CA GLU A 64 -7.57 1.07 -16.49
C GLU A 64 -7.64 2.47 -15.87
N LEU A 65 -6.66 2.79 -15.03
CA LEU A 65 -6.55 4.04 -14.31
C LEU A 65 -5.15 4.61 -14.50
N GLU A 66 -5.08 5.82 -15.00
CA GLU A 66 -3.85 6.61 -15.08
C GLU A 66 -3.73 7.57 -13.89
N PHE A 67 -2.49 7.97 -13.60
CA PHE A 67 -2.20 9.06 -12.67
C PHE A 67 -1.99 10.36 -13.44
N THR A 68 -2.87 11.34 -13.23
CA THR A 68 -2.72 12.68 -13.81
C THR A 68 -1.88 13.62 -12.94
N ASN A 69 -1.75 13.31 -11.66
CA ASN A 69 -1.00 14.05 -10.65
C ASN A 69 -0.40 13.08 -9.62
N PRO A 70 0.61 13.51 -8.83
CA PRO A 70 1.08 12.73 -7.68
C PRO A 70 -0.08 12.37 -6.73
N PRO A 71 -0.15 11.15 -6.21
CA PRO A 71 -1.18 10.78 -5.24
C PRO A 71 -1.12 11.65 -3.99
N LYS A 72 -2.28 12.11 -3.51
CA LYS A 72 -2.41 12.91 -2.29
C LYS A 72 -2.14 12.09 -1.03
N ILE A 73 -2.45 10.79 -1.09
CA ILE A 73 -2.27 9.85 0.01
C ILE A 73 -1.66 8.56 -0.57
N CYS A 74 -0.66 8.03 0.13
CA CYS A 74 -0.10 6.69 -0.07
C CYS A 74 0.32 6.15 1.30
N ILE A 75 -0.58 5.41 1.96
CA ILE A 75 -0.39 4.95 3.34
C ILE A 75 -0.81 3.49 3.51
N LEU A 76 -0.22 2.80 4.48
CA LEU A 76 -0.72 1.50 4.95
C LEU A 76 -1.59 1.71 6.19
N TYR A 77 -2.79 1.13 6.19
CA TYR A 77 -3.72 1.15 7.31
C TYR A 77 -4.40 -0.22 7.44
N ASP A 78 -4.29 -0.87 8.61
CA ASP A 78 -4.88 -2.18 8.91
C ASP A 78 -4.71 -3.23 7.79
N GLY A 79 -3.49 -3.34 7.27
CA GLY A 79 -3.13 -4.28 6.20
C GLY A 79 -3.35 -3.77 4.77
N TYR A 80 -4.09 -2.67 4.60
CA TYR A 80 -4.46 -2.13 3.30
C TYR A 80 -3.61 -0.92 2.92
N LEU A 81 -2.85 -1.06 1.84
CA LEU A 81 -2.31 0.08 1.11
C LEU A 81 -3.48 0.87 0.54
N THR A 82 -3.51 2.16 0.87
CA THR A 82 -4.50 3.11 0.38
C THR A 82 -3.79 4.19 -0.43
N VAL A 83 -4.15 4.30 -1.71
CA VAL A 83 -3.66 5.34 -2.61
C VAL A 83 -4.85 6.19 -3.04
N VAL A 84 -4.75 7.51 -2.84
CA VAL A 84 -5.83 8.45 -3.15
C VAL A 84 -5.31 9.49 -4.14
N THR A 85 -5.95 9.58 -5.30
CA THR A 85 -5.73 10.62 -6.29
C THR A 85 -6.88 11.64 -6.22
N GLU A 86 -6.94 12.55 -7.17
CA GLU A 86 -8.08 13.46 -7.29
C GLU A 86 -9.34 12.79 -7.83
N GLY A 87 -9.19 11.90 -8.81
CA GLY A 87 -10.33 11.28 -9.51
C GLY A 87 -10.72 9.89 -8.99
N TRP A 88 -9.81 9.20 -8.30
CA TRP A 88 -10.03 7.82 -7.89
C TRP A 88 -9.20 7.47 -6.64
N HIS A 89 -9.55 6.37 -5.98
CA HIS A 89 -8.74 5.78 -4.92
C HIS A 89 -8.76 4.26 -5.02
N LEU A 90 -7.75 3.61 -4.45
CA LEU A 90 -7.69 2.15 -4.35
C LEU A 90 -7.33 1.71 -2.94
N HIS A 91 -7.67 0.45 -2.66
CA HIS A 91 -7.27 -0.26 -1.45
C HIS A 91 -6.74 -1.64 -1.85
N LEU A 92 -5.52 -1.98 -1.42
CA LEU A 92 -4.87 -3.26 -1.71
C LEU A 92 -4.34 -3.88 -0.42
N CYS A 93 -4.76 -5.10 -0.09
CA CYS A 93 -4.35 -5.79 1.15
C CYS A 93 -2.96 -6.42 0.98
N ILE A 94 -1.91 -5.72 1.43
CA ILE A 94 -0.51 -6.17 1.30
C ILE A 94 0.09 -6.67 2.62
N ASP A 95 -0.68 -6.63 3.70
CA ASP A 95 -0.27 -7.09 5.03
C ASP A 95 -1.47 -7.61 5.83
N GLU A 96 -1.25 -8.07 7.06
CA GLU A 96 -2.32 -8.54 7.92
C GLU A 96 -3.36 -7.46 8.21
N THR A 97 -4.63 -7.80 7.95
CA THR A 97 -5.79 -6.97 8.26
C THR A 97 -6.55 -7.56 9.44
N PHE A 98 -6.85 -6.75 10.44
CA PHE A 98 -7.46 -7.26 11.67
C PHE A 98 -8.94 -6.93 11.78
N GLY A 99 -9.43 -5.88 11.10
CA GLY A 99 -10.83 -5.45 11.22
C GLY A 99 -11.05 -4.64 12.50
N GLY A 100 -10.22 -3.62 12.69
CA GLY A 100 -10.38 -2.65 13.78
C GLY A 100 -10.02 -3.17 15.18
N PRO A 101 -10.49 -2.50 16.25
CA PRO A 101 -10.08 -2.78 17.64
C PRO A 101 -10.49 -4.15 18.17
N ASN A 102 -11.59 -4.71 17.65
CA ASN A 102 -12.11 -6.01 18.07
C ASN A 102 -11.55 -7.18 17.26
N ASN A 103 -10.58 -6.93 16.36
CA ASN A 103 -9.99 -7.94 15.48
C ASN A 103 -11.06 -8.75 14.71
N GLN A 104 -12.09 -8.09 14.18
CA GLN A 104 -13.29 -8.71 13.62
C GLN A 104 -13.03 -9.53 12.35
N THR A 105 -11.92 -9.31 11.65
CA THR A 105 -11.59 -10.08 10.44
C THR A 105 -11.11 -11.48 10.84
N PRO A 106 -11.82 -12.57 10.50
CA PRO A 106 -11.40 -13.93 10.84
C PRO A 106 -10.12 -14.34 10.10
N LEU A 107 -9.32 -15.24 10.68
CA LEU A 107 -8.03 -15.65 10.14
C LEU A 107 -8.09 -16.10 8.66
N GLU A 108 -9.09 -16.91 8.30
CA GLU A 108 -9.26 -17.38 6.92
C GLU A 108 -9.51 -16.22 5.95
N LEU A 109 -10.31 -15.23 6.34
CA LEU A 109 -10.56 -14.05 5.53
C LEU A 109 -9.31 -13.17 5.40
N ARG A 110 -8.45 -13.10 6.44
CA ARG A 110 -7.15 -12.41 6.36
C ARG A 110 -6.26 -13.05 5.31
N LYS A 111 -6.18 -14.38 5.30
CA LYS A 111 -5.41 -15.15 4.31
C LYS A 111 -5.93 -14.91 2.90
N GLN A 112 -7.25 -14.97 2.70
CA GLN A 112 -7.87 -14.74 1.39
C GLN A 112 -7.62 -13.34 0.86
N ARG A 113 -7.75 -12.30 1.70
CA ARG A 113 -7.60 -10.90 1.27
C ARG A 113 -6.17 -10.53 0.92
N ARG A 114 -5.20 -11.02 1.69
CA ARG A 114 -3.79 -10.61 1.55
C ARG A 114 -3.21 -11.07 0.21
N ILE A 115 -2.38 -10.23 -0.40
CA ILE A 115 -1.57 -10.65 -1.56
C ILE A 115 -0.72 -11.87 -1.18
N SER A 116 -0.87 -12.93 -1.96
CA SER A 116 -0.20 -14.22 -1.76
C SER A 116 0.81 -14.53 -2.85
N ARG A 117 0.66 -13.90 -4.03
CA ARG A 117 1.61 -13.98 -5.14
C ARG A 117 1.71 -12.61 -5.81
N ALA A 118 2.91 -12.25 -6.22
CA ALA A 118 3.20 -11.08 -7.01
C ALA A 118 4.28 -11.47 -8.02
N ALA A 119 4.18 -10.99 -9.26
CA ALA A 119 5.15 -11.36 -10.29
C ALA A 119 5.34 -10.24 -11.32
N PHE A 120 6.57 -10.08 -11.77
CA PHE A 120 6.86 -9.31 -12.98
C PHE A 120 6.48 -10.17 -14.18
N TYR A 121 5.78 -9.60 -15.14
CA TYR A 121 5.40 -10.31 -16.35
C TYR A 121 6.03 -9.69 -17.60
N ARG A 122 6.21 -10.54 -18.61
CA ARG A 122 6.50 -10.17 -19.99
C ARG A 122 5.55 -10.95 -20.90
N ARG A 123 4.80 -10.26 -21.75
CA ARG A 123 3.89 -10.88 -22.72
C ARG A 123 4.54 -10.95 -24.09
N PHE A 124 4.25 -12.04 -24.80
CA PHE A 124 4.75 -12.34 -26.14
C PHE A 124 3.57 -12.66 -27.06
N ASN A 125 3.68 -12.29 -28.33
CA ASN A 125 2.74 -12.71 -29.37
C ASN A 125 3.07 -14.11 -29.93
N ALA A 126 2.25 -14.60 -30.87
CA ALA A 126 2.43 -15.88 -31.57
C ALA A 126 3.80 -16.05 -32.20
N ALA A 127 4.39 -14.94 -32.68
CA ALA A 127 5.71 -14.92 -33.29
C ALA A 127 6.86 -14.87 -32.28
N GLY A 128 6.58 -14.99 -30.98
CA GLY A 128 7.58 -14.92 -29.91
C GLY A 128 8.16 -13.52 -29.68
N LYS A 129 7.54 -12.47 -30.20
CA LYS A 129 7.97 -11.08 -29.99
C LYS A 129 7.33 -10.51 -28.73
N LEU A 130 8.13 -9.83 -27.91
CA LEU A 130 7.66 -9.10 -26.72
C LEU A 130 6.60 -8.07 -27.08
N ARG A 131 5.62 -7.89 -26.19
CA ARG A 131 4.45 -7.03 -26.38
C ARG A 131 4.22 -6.07 -25.23
N SER A 132 4.36 -6.52 -23.99
CA SER A 132 4.15 -5.67 -22.82
C SER A 132 4.89 -6.21 -21.60
N TRP A 133 5.06 -5.32 -20.63
CA TRP A 133 5.73 -5.55 -19.35
C TRP A 133 4.84 -5.00 -18.25
N GLY A 134 4.86 -5.64 -17.09
CA GLY A 134 4.12 -5.16 -15.95
C GLY A 134 4.32 -6.03 -14.72
N ILE A 135 3.48 -5.79 -13.72
CA ILE A 135 3.45 -6.53 -12.47
C ILE A 135 2.01 -6.95 -12.23
N GLU A 136 1.81 -8.22 -11.86
CA GLU A 136 0.49 -8.75 -11.49
C GLU A 136 0.51 -9.19 -10.02
N LEU A 137 -0.61 -8.98 -9.34
CA LEU A 137 -0.79 -9.20 -7.91
C LEU A 137 -2.02 -10.09 -7.70
N TRP A 138 -1.84 -11.21 -7.01
CA TRP A 138 -2.90 -12.16 -6.70
C TRP A 138 -3.13 -12.24 -5.20
N ASN A 139 -4.40 -12.28 -4.81
CA ASN A 139 -4.82 -12.46 -3.41
C ASN A 139 -4.63 -13.93 -2.96
N GLY A 140 -5.04 -14.27 -1.74
CA GLY A 140 -4.91 -15.61 -1.18
C GLY A 140 -5.80 -16.68 -1.82
N THR A 141 -6.78 -16.29 -2.63
CA THR A 141 -7.62 -17.23 -3.41
C THR A 141 -7.08 -17.47 -4.82
N GLY A 142 -6.01 -16.76 -5.21
CA GLY A 142 -5.41 -16.85 -6.54
C GLY A 142 -6.08 -15.97 -7.59
N GLU A 143 -6.94 -15.03 -7.18
CA GLU A 143 -7.56 -14.06 -8.09
C GLU A 143 -6.58 -12.91 -8.37
N ASN A 144 -6.40 -12.55 -9.64
CA ASN A 144 -5.66 -11.33 -10.00
C ASN A 144 -6.49 -10.12 -9.56
N VAL A 145 -6.00 -9.40 -8.57
CA VAL A 145 -6.70 -8.24 -8.01
C VAL A 145 -6.18 -6.93 -8.56
N MET A 146 -4.96 -6.91 -9.10
CA MET A 146 -4.35 -5.71 -9.64
C MET A 146 -3.24 -6.06 -10.63
N THR A 147 -3.24 -5.32 -11.74
CA THR A 147 -2.17 -5.27 -12.73
C THR A 147 -1.57 -3.87 -12.71
N ILE A 148 -0.25 -3.76 -12.74
CA ILE A 148 0.48 -2.51 -12.90
C ILE A 148 1.17 -2.58 -14.26
N PHE A 149 0.77 -1.71 -15.19
CA PHE A 149 1.40 -1.60 -16.49
C PHE A 149 2.66 -0.74 -16.36
N LEU A 150 3.78 -1.28 -16.84
CA LEU A 150 5.05 -0.58 -16.87
C LEU A 150 5.29 0.01 -18.27
N PRO A 151 6.18 1.01 -18.41
CA PRO A 151 6.38 1.69 -19.69
C PRO A 151 6.66 0.71 -20.84
N ASN A 152 5.88 0.85 -21.92
CA ASN A 152 5.98 -0.02 -23.07
C ASN A 152 6.84 0.61 -24.18
N PRO A 153 8.00 0.03 -24.54
CA PRO A 153 8.86 0.54 -25.62
C PRO A 153 8.20 0.52 -27.00
N LEU A 154 7.07 -0.18 -27.16
CA LEU A 154 6.34 -0.32 -28.41
C LEU A 154 5.15 0.64 -28.52
N ILE A 155 4.92 1.52 -27.54
CA ILE A 155 3.74 2.39 -27.48
C ILE A 155 4.19 3.83 -27.17
N ASP A 156 3.56 4.81 -27.82
CA ASP A 156 3.70 6.23 -27.49
C ASP A 156 2.36 6.96 -27.58
N GLY A 157 1.75 7.23 -26.42
CA GLY A 157 0.34 7.60 -26.34
C GLY A 157 -0.54 6.52 -26.97
N GLU A 158 -1.45 6.91 -27.85
CA GLU A 158 -2.30 5.98 -28.62
C GLU A 158 -1.56 5.32 -29.80
N ASN A 159 -0.33 5.75 -30.11
CA ASN A 159 0.41 5.25 -31.26
C ASN A 159 1.15 3.95 -30.93
N LEU A 160 0.74 2.86 -31.58
CA LEU A 160 1.43 1.58 -31.52
C LEU A 160 2.60 1.59 -32.52
N LEU A 161 3.83 1.46 -32.01
CA LEU A 161 5.08 1.41 -32.76
C LEU A 161 5.29 2.68 -33.63
N PRO A 162 5.46 3.87 -33.02
CA PRO A 162 5.79 5.06 -33.76
C PRO A 162 7.06 4.81 -34.60
N GLU A 163 6.98 5.09 -35.90
CA GLU A 163 8.09 4.93 -36.86
C GLU A 163 8.61 3.49 -37.03
N GLY A 164 7.89 2.48 -36.52
CA GLY A 164 8.28 1.08 -36.60
C GLY A 164 9.51 0.70 -35.77
N LYS A 165 9.96 1.57 -34.83
CA LYS A 165 11.13 1.34 -33.98
C LYS A 165 10.77 1.38 -32.50
N PRO A 166 11.22 0.40 -31.68
CA PRO A 166 10.99 0.42 -30.24
C PRO A 166 11.84 1.49 -29.55
N ASN A 167 11.26 2.27 -28.64
CA ASN A 167 12.00 3.12 -27.73
C ASN A 167 12.45 2.33 -26.48
N LEU A 168 13.62 1.70 -26.56
CA LEU A 168 14.15 0.83 -25.50
C LEU A 168 14.46 1.56 -24.19
N SER A 169 14.61 2.90 -24.20
CA SER A 169 14.84 3.66 -22.97
C SER A 169 13.67 3.54 -21.98
N LYS A 170 12.44 3.27 -22.47
CA LYS A 170 11.25 3.01 -21.65
C LYS A 170 11.42 1.77 -20.75
N LEU A 171 12.35 0.85 -21.05
CA LEU A 171 12.62 -0.33 -20.23
C LEU A 171 13.47 -0.05 -18.98
N ALA A 172 13.99 1.16 -18.79
CA ALA A 172 14.87 1.48 -17.66
C ALA A 172 14.22 1.17 -16.30
N LEU A 173 12.97 1.62 -16.09
CA LEU A 173 12.24 1.36 -14.85
C LEU A 173 12.02 -0.15 -14.63
N TYR A 174 11.58 -0.89 -15.66
CA TYR A 174 11.40 -2.34 -15.56
C TYR A 174 12.71 -3.05 -15.16
N GLN A 175 13.83 -2.69 -15.79
CA GLN A 175 15.13 -3.30 -15.51
C GLN A 175 15.60 -3.01 -14.09
N GLU A 176 15.47 -1.77 -13.63
CA GLU A 176 15.82 -1.38 -12.28
C GLU A 176 14.99 -2.11 -11.22
N LEU A 177 13.67 -2.12 -11.39
CA LEU A 177 12.76 -2.82 -10.49
C LEU A 177 13.04 -4.34 -10.48
N ARG A 178 13.31 -4.94 -11.64
CA ARG A 178 13.65 -6.37 -11.73
C ARG A 178 14.97 -6.68 -11.04
N ASP A 179 16.00 -5.86 -11.20
CA ASP A 179 17.30 -6.02 -10.53
C ASP A 179 17.16 -5.94 -9.00
N ILE A 180 16.27 -5.08 -8.50
CA ILE A 180 15.98 -4.96 -7.05
C ILE A 180 15.11 -6.12 -6.58
N TYR A 181 13.88 -6.24 -7.10
CA TYR A 181 12.81 -7.02 -6.48
C TYR A 181 12.73 -8.48 -6.92
N VAL A 182 13.23 -8.80 -8.12
CA VAL A 182 13.26 -10.19 -8.64
C VAL A 182 14.61 -10.83 -8.38
N LEU A 183 15.69 -10.13 -8.77
CA LEU A 183 17.04 -10.70 -8.80
C LEU A 183 17.85 -10.42 -7.53
N GLY A 184 17.45 -9.46 -6.70
CA GLY A 184 18.18 -9.08 -5.48
C GLY A 184 19.62 -8.60 -5.73
N LYS A 185 19.90 -8.03 -6.90
CA LYS A 185 21.22 -7.49 -7.27
C LYS A 185 21.48 -6.11 -6.67
N LYS A 186 20.42 -5.39 -6.32
CA LYS A 186 20.47 -4.06 -5.71
C LYS A 186 19.57 -4.06 -4.47
N PRO A 187 19.92 -3.29 -3.42
CA PRO A 187 19.03 -3.12 -2.29
C PRO A 187 17.80 -2.30 -2.68
N MET A 188 16.70 -2.49 -1.96
CA MET A 188 15.55 -1.57 -1.97
C MET A 188 16.02 -0.17 -1.53
N PRO A 189 15.51 0.91 -2.12
CA PRO A 189 16.02 2.27 -1.92
C PRO A 189 15.54 2.93 -0.61
N PHE A 190 15.36 2.14 0.45
CA PHE A 190 14.89 2.61 1.76
C PHE A 190 15.73 2.02 2.89
N THR A 191 15.85 2.75 4.00
CA THR A 191 16.51 2.30 5.24
C THR A 191 15.51 1.70 6.23
N GLN A 192 14.22 1.94 6.01
CA GLN A 192 13.10 1.41 6.77
C GLN A 192 11.91 1.21 5.83
N ASN A 193 10.93 0.41 6.22
CA ASN A 193 9.72 0.22 5.41
C ASN A 193 8.98 1.56 5.24
N PRO A 194 8.81 2.07 4.00
CA PRO A 194 8.28 3.42 3.76
C PRO A 194 6.80 3.57 4.11
N LEU A 195 6.06 2.47 4.23
CA LEU A 195 4.63 2.47 4.55
C LEU A 195 4.31 2.02 5.99
N LYS A 196 5.30 1.51 6.74
CA LYS A 196 5.15 1.07 8.14
C LYS A 196 5.73 2.05 9.17
N ARG A 197 5.87 3.33 8.81
CA ARG A 197 6.23 4.37 9.80
C ARG A 197 5.19 4.38 10.93
N ALA A 198 5.67 4.51 12.17
CA ALA A 198 4.79 4.66 13.31
C ALA A 198 3.88 5.89 13.11
N TYR A 199 2.59 5.74 13.38
CA TYR A 199 1.61 6.80 13.21
C TYR A 199 0.56 6.74 14.31
N ILE A 200 0.01 7.91 14.61
CA ILE A 200 -1.17 8.09 15.42
C ILE A 200 -2.23 8.80 14.58
N SER A 201 -3.42 8.20 14.46
CA SER A 201 -4.46 8.70 13.56
C SER A 201 -5.72 9.12 14.30
N VAL A 202 -6.29 10.27 13.92
CA VAL A 202 -7.59 10.76 14.40
C VAL A 202 -8.68 10.49 13.37
N CYS A 203 -9.77 9.86 13.81
CA CYS A 203 -10.96 9.65 12.99
C CYS A 203 -11.66 10.98 12.67
N THR A 204 -11.90 11.24 11.38
CA THR A 204 -12.53 12.47 10.87
C THR A 204 -13.91 12.22 10.25
N SER A 205 -14.49 11.04 10.50
CA SER A 205 -15.74 10.60 9.88
C SER A 205 -16.92 11.54 10.20
N GLY A 206 -17.44 12.21 9.17
CA GLY A 206 -18.66 13.03 9.27
C GLY A 206 -19.92 12.22 9.64
N ARG A 207 -19.85 10.87 9.55
CA ARG A 207 -20.93 9.94 9.93
C ARG A 207 -21.13 9.85 11.45
N CYS A 208 -20.14 10.26 12.25
CA CYS A 208 -20.20 10.22 13.71
C CYS A 208 -20.19 11.65 14.27
N LEU A 209 -21.27 12.08 14.92
CA LEU A 209 -21.41 13.45 15.42
C LEU A 209 -20.20 13.90 16.29
N PRO A 210 -19.71 13.09 17.26
CA PRO A 210 -18.51 13.42 18.01
C PRO A 210 -17.23 13.60 17.18
N SER A 211 -17.11 12.90 16.03
CA SER A 211 -15.93 13.00 15.15
C SER A 211 -15.99 14.20 14.19
N ARG A 212 -17.05 15.01 14.22
CA ARG A 212 -17.16 16.22 13.38
C ARG A 212 -16.25 17.35 13.86
N ASN A 213 -15.91 17.37 15.16
CA ASN A 213 -15.01 18.35 15.76
C ASN A 213 -13.66 17.69 16.10
N TRP A 214 -13.05 17.03 15.11
CA TRP A 214 -11.81 16.27 15.28
C TRP A 214 -10.57 17.17 15.31
N GLN A 215 -10.64 18.37 14.73
CA GLN A 215 -9.52 19.28 14.52
C GLN A 215 -8.79 19.63 15.83
N PRO A 216 -9.47 19.99 16.93
CA PRO A 216 -8.78 20.30 18.19
C PRO A 216 -8.00 19.11 18.75
N THR A 217 -8.52 17.89 18.56
CA THR A 217 -7.83 16.65 19.00
C THR A 217 -6.60 16.38 18.14
N TYR A 218 -6.71 16.59 16.82
CA TYR A 218 -5.60 16.46 15.89
C TYR A 218 -4.47 17.46 16.19
N GLU A 219 -4.80 18.74 16.37
CA GLU A 219 -3.81 19.77 16.69
C GLU A 219 -3.14 19.50 18.05
N ALA A 220 -3.90 19.07 19.06
CA ALA A 220 -3.34 18.69 20.35
C ALA A 220 -2.35 17.52 20.24
N LEU A 221 -2.71 16.46 19.50
CA LEU A 221 -1.80 15.34 19.24
C LEU A 221 -0.54 15.78 18.49
N LYS A 222 -0.72 16.58 17.43
CA LYS A 222 0.39 17.08 16.61
C LYS A 222 1.38 17.88 17.45
N ASN A 223 0.89 18.88 18.18
CA ASN A 223 1.73 19.71 19.05
C ASN A 223 2.42 18.88 20.14
N ALA A 224 1.72 17.92 20.73
CA ALA A 224 2.27 17.06 21.76
C ALA A 224 3.39 16.14 21.22
N VAL A 225 3.18 15.51 20.07
CA VAL A 225 4.18 14.64 19.40
C VAL A 225 5.41 15.45 19.00
N GLU A 226 5.22 16.64 18.40
CA GLU A 226 6.31 17.55 18.02
C GLU A 226 7.10 18.01 19.25
N LYS A 227 6.42 18.43 20.32
CA LYS A 227 7.06 18.86 21.58
C LYS A 227 7.85 17.74 22.26
N ALA A 228 7.37 16.50 22.15
CA ALA A 228 8.05 15.32 22.69
C ALA A 228 9.21 14.83 21.81
N GLY A 229 9.39 15.38 20.60
CA GLY A 229 10.45 14.98 19.67
C GLY A 229 10.30 13.53 19.18
N LEU A 230 9.07 13.01 19.13
CA LEU A 230 8.80 11.64 18.74
C LEU A 230 8.77 11.50 17.21
N ASP A 231 9.43 10.48 16.69
CA ASP A 231 9.34 10.10 15.26
C ASP A 231 8.06 9.29 14.98
N ILE A 232 6.91 9.95 15.14
CA ILE A 232 5.57 9.37 14.91
C ILE A 232 4.78 10.33 14.01
N GLU A 233 4.23 9.81 12.94
CA GLU A 233 3.38 10.58 12.03
C GLU A 233 2.00 10.84 12.67
N VAL A 234 1.57 12.10 12.76
CA VAL A 234 0.20 12.44 13.16
C VAL A 234 -0.66 12.67 11.92
N ARG A 235 -1.64 11.79 11.70
CA ARG A 235 -2.49 11.82 10.49
C ARG A 235 -3.97 11.74 10.79
N THR A 236 -4.78 11.97 9.76
CA THR A 236 -6.22 11.75 9.82
C THR A 236 -6.57 10.40 9.23
N SER A 237 -7.71 9.86 9.65
CA SER A 237 -8.28 8.63 9.08
C SER A 237 -9.76 8.80 8.83
N GLY A 238 -10.29 8.03 7.89
CA GLY A 238 -11.73 7.88 7.72
C GLY A 238 -12.42 7.24 8.93
N CYS A 239 -13.63 6.74 8.74
CA CYS A 239 -14.35 6.01 9.79
C CYS A 239 -13.58 4.74 10.17
N LEU A 240 -13.24 4.59 11.45
CA LEU A 240 -12.56 3.40 11.95
C LEU A 240 -13.50 2.33 12.51
N GLU A 241 -14.78 2.41 12.13
CA GLU A 241 -15.84 1.44 12.45
C GLU A 241 -16.13 1.24 13.95
N VAL A 242 -15.54 2.07 14.81
CA VAL A 242 -15.92 2.21 16.23
C VAL A 242 -17.05 3.23 16.35
N CYS A 243 -18.24 2.83 15.93
CA CYS A 243 -19.38 3.73 15.78
C CYS A 243 -19.78 4.42 17.09
N LYS A 244 -20.04 5.73 17.01
CA LYS A 244 -20.56 6.61 18.09
C LYS A 244 -19.61 6.94 19.25
N LEU A 245 -18.36 6.49 19.22
CA LEU A 245 -17.38 6.73 20.29
C LEU A 245 -16.27 7.73 19.92
N GLY A 246 -16.52 8.61 18.95
CA GLY A 246 -15.51 9.56 18.47
C GLY A 246 -15.25 10.77 19.39
N PRO A 247 -14.22 11.60 19.08
CA PRO A 247 -13.11 11.30 18.17
C PRO A 247 -12.35 10.05 18.63
N VAL A 248 -12.02 9.18 17.66
CA VAL A 248 -11.26 7.95 17.90
C VAL A 248 -9.82 8.20 17.52
N VAL A 249 -8.89 7.82 18.39
CA VAL A 249 -7.45 7.87 18.12
C VAL A 249 -6.90 6.47 18.08
N PHE A 250 -6.12 6.15 17.05
CA PHE A 250 -5.45 4.86 16.90
C PHE A 250 -3.94 5.03 16.88
N ASN A 251 -3.23 4.32 17.76
CA ASN A 251 -1.78 4.24 17.80
C ASN A 251 -1.30 2.98 17.06
N SER A 252 -0.52 3.13 15.99
CA SER A 252 -0.09 1.99 15.17
C SER A 252 1.01 1.15 15.80
N GLN A 253 1.79 1.69 16.74
CA GLN A 253 2.95 1.01 17.33
C GLN A 253 2.56 -0.26 18.11
N ASP A 254 1.51 -0.16 18.92
CA ASP A 254 1.01 -1.27 19.75
C ASP A 254 -0.48 -1.57 19.50
N ARG A 255 -1.01 -0.99 18.43
CA ARG A 255 -2.40 -1.13 17.97
C ARG A 255 -3.44 -0.75 19.02
N THR A 256 -3.13 0.23 19.87
CA THR A 256 -4.05 0.74 20.88
C THR A 256 -5.05 1.71 20.28
N TRP A 257 -6.28 1.65 20.77
CA TRP A 257 -7.36 2.53 20.38
C TRP A 257 -7.87 3.32 21.58
N TYR A 258 -8.16 4.59 21.34
CA TYR A 258 -8.74 5.50 22.30
C TYR A 258 -10.03 6.08 21.75
N THR A 259 -11.04 6.19 22.60
CA THR A 259 -12.36 6.74 22.24
C THR A 259 -12.63 8.03 23.00
N ARG A 260 -13.57 8.84 22.51
CA ARG A 260 -13.99 10.11 23.13
C ARG A 260 -12.82 11.03 23.45
N VAL A 261 -11.79 11.00 22.60
CA VAL A 261 -10.55 11.74 22.85
C VAL A 261 -10.84 13.23 22.70
N GLN A 262 -10.51 13.98 23.75
CA GLN A 262 -10.50 15.43 23.79
C GLN A 262 -9.05 15.93 23.74
N PRO A 263 -8.79 17.23 23.49
CA PRO A 263 -7.43 17.78 23.45
C PRO A 263 -6.56 17.42 24.67
N GLU A 264 -7.12 17.40 25.87
CA GLU A 264 -6.39 17.07 27.11
C GLU A 264 -6.03 15.59 27.18
N VAL A 265 -6.91 14.73 26.64
CA VAL A 265 -6.69 13.29 26.52
C VAL A 265 -5.65 13.00 25.45
N ALA A 266 -5.67 13.73 24.33
CA ALA A 266 -4.65 13.67 23.29
C ALA A 266 -3.24 13.95 23.85
N GLN A 267 -3.10 15.02 24.64
CA GLN A 267 -1.85 15.31 25.34
C GLN A 267 -1.45 14.17 26.28
N SER A 268 -2.40 13.65 27.06
CA SER A 268 -2.17 12.51 27.96
C SER A 268 -1.75 11.23 27.24
N ILE A 269 -2.28 10.96 26.04
CA ILE A 269 -1.88 9.82 25.21
C ILE A 269 -0.41 9.96 24.83
N VAL A 270 0.03 11.15 24.41
CA VAL A 270 1.45 11.34 24.08
C VAL A 270 2.33 11.20 25.33
N ASP A 271 2.03 11.94 26.40
CA ASP A 271 2.89 12.01 27.58
C ASP A 271 2.94 10.69 28.36
N LYS A 272 1.80 10.03 28.56
CA LYS A 272 1.73 8.79 29.33
C LYS A 272 2.02 7.58 28.45
N HIS A 273 1.36 7.47 27.29
CA HIS A 273 1.45 6.25 26.49
C HIS A 273 2.65 6.25 25.56
N LEU A 274 2.82 7.26 24.72
CA LEU A 274 3.90 7.26 23.72
C LEU A 274 5.29 7.51 24.33
N VAL A 275 5.37 8.37 25.36
CA VAL A 275 6.65 8.68 26.03
C VAL A 275 6.97 7.69 27.17
N GLN A 276 6.01 7.41 28.07
CA GLN A 276 6.27 6.57 29.25
C GLN A 276 5.86 5.10 29.10
N GLY A 277 5.16 4.73 28.02
CA GLY A 277 4.65 3.37 27.80
C GLY A 277 3.36 3.03 28.55
N ASN A 278 2.76 3.99 29.28
CA ASN A 278 1.59 3.80 30.13
C ASN A 278 0.30 4.19 29.38
N LYS A 279 -0.53 3.20 29.03
CA LYS A 279 -1.81 3.42 28.35
C LYS A 279 -2.77 4.26 29.19
N VAL A 280 -3.54 5.14 28.55
CA VAL A 280 -4.59 5.93 29.22
C VAL A 280 -5.85 5.07 29.35
N THR A 281 -5.89 4.24 30.39
CA THR A 281 -6.88 3.16 30.57
C THR A 281 -8.34 3.60 30.49
N GLU A 282 -8.66 4.78 31.02
CA GLU A 282 -10.01 5.37 31.03
C GLU A 282 -10.62 5.54 29.62
N TYR A 283 -9.77 5.71 28.60
CA TYR A 283 -10.21 5.97 27.22
C TYR A 283 -9.96 4.80 26.29
N LEU A 284 -9.42 3.68 26.77
CA LEU A 284 -9.09 2.50 25.97
C LEU A 284 -10.32 1.89 25.32
N TYR A 285 -10.11 1.37 24.10
CA TYR A 285 -11.09 0.57 23.41
C TYR A 285 -10.46 -0.67 22.73
N PRO A 286 -11.03 -1.87 22.91
CA PRO A 286 -12.07 -2.20 23.87
C PRO A 286 -11.58 -1.95 25.31
N PRO A 287 -12.49 -1.73 26.28
CA PRO A 287 -12.11 -1.65 27.69
C PRO A 287 -11.35 -2.92 28.12
N GLN A 288 -10.29 -2.76 28.91
CA GLN A 288 -9.48 -3.85 29.45
C GLN A 288 -9.94 -4.24 30.86
#